data_AF-R6ZP15-F1
#
_entry.id   AF-R6ZP15-F1
#
_cell.length_a   1.000
_cell.length_b   1.000
_cell.length_c   1.000
_cell.angle_alpha   90.00
_cell.angle_beta   90.00
_cell.angle_gamma   90.00
#
_symmetry.space_group_name_H-M   'P 1'
#
loop_
_entity.id
_entity.type
_entity.pdbx_description
1 polymer ?
#
loop_
_entity_poly.entity_id
_entity_poly.type
_entity_poly.pdbx_seq_one_letter_code
_entity_poly.pdbx_strand_id
1 'polypeptide(L)'
;MAVLETLPSVNLKWDDIRDTLNAGGGSVTNVVSTAFLEKNINIFSFYKPHHGIYDFPPSVPYTDAKGGLYLDEVNHVIKWNAPKGGSGSPYRLSDFCGYKYKSLPPSVDGTQLRATADMTSVSFDVTIEPTWGDSKFDWGLVCGGFTFANMQIKCEVYNQDKTLIGSSFFKVSDIKSTGRVTMTLNRNNQIDRTDTKIYVKGYFCDYDGNVLCPIPTTTDGYVEKPLTVTQSVYLYAGAVTINNTSFAAKIRMLEGEGSWVSNMVVDITNNGTSDYVAGTGFPQAQWRWRAVDGSYTGSWQGGERIDECTNIPRYITRTGYVDPGKWPTYGSVTKWYIDINIKMN
;
A
#
# COMPACT_ATOMS: atom_id res chain seq x y z
N MET A 1 -37.87 17.03 -5.44
CA MET A 1 -37.19 16.49 -6.64
C MET A 1 -36.54 15.18 -6.24
N ALA A 2 -36.82 14.09 -6.96
CA ALA A 2 -36.28 12.77 -6.63
C ALA A 2 -35.13 12.48 -7.59
N VAL A 3 -33.90 12.61 -7.10
CA VAL A 3 -32.71 12.17 -7.84
C VAL A 3 -32.72 10.64 -7.87
N LEU A 4 -32.77 10.06 -9.07
CA LEU A 4 -32.76 8.61 -9.23
C LEU A 4 -31.33 8.11 -9.34
N GLU A 5 -30.99 7.03 -8.63
CA GLU A 5 -29.67 6.40 -8.77
C GLU A 5 -29.45 5.86 -10.19
N THR A 6 -30.48 5.25 -10.75
CA THR A 6 -30.52 4.73 -12.13
C THR A 6 -31.83 5.16 -12.77
N LEU A 7 -31.75 5.72 -13.97
CA LEU A 7 -32.94 6.14 -14.70
C LEU A 7 -33.78 4.91 -15.12
N PRO A 8 -35.11 4.95 -14.90
CA PRO A 8 -35.99 3.82 -15.19
C PRO A 8 -36.05 3.53 -16.68
N SER A 9 -36.27 2.26 -17.02
CA SER A 9 -36.42 1.81 -18.41
C SER A 9 -37.82 2.07 -19.00
N VAL A 10 -38.80 2.42 -18.15
CA VAL A 10 -40.19 2.66 -18.51
C VAL A 10 -40.70 3.93 -17.83
N ASN A 11 -41.64 4.64 -18.49
CA ASN A 11 -42.25 5.88 -17.98
C ASN A 11 -41.24 6.98 -17.59
N LEU A 12 -40.06 6.98 -18.19
CA LEU A 12 -39.01 7.96 -17.96
C LEU A 12 -39.47 9.35 -18.39
N LYS A 13 -39.31 10.34 -17.52
CA LYS A 13 -39.68 11.74 -17.78
C LYS A 13 -38.45 12.62 -17.95
N TRP A 14 -38.65 13.78 -18.58
CA TRP A 14 -37.60 14.78 -18.73
C TRP A 14 -37.06 15.27 -17.38
N ASP A 15 -37.94 15.48 -16.39
CA ASP A 15 -37.52 15.89 -15.04
C ASP A 15 -36.58 14.88 -14.39
N ASP A 16 -36.82 13.57 -14.57
CA ASP A 16 -35.95 12.51 -14.04
C ASP A 16 -34.53 12.63 -14.63
N ILE A 17 -34.43 12.85 -15.94
CA ILE A 17 -33.17 13.03 -16.66
C ILE A 17 -32.44 14.28 -16.16
N ARG A 18 -33.13 15.43 -16.16
CA ARG A 18 -32.57 16.71 -15.73
C ARG A 18 -32.04 16.64 -14.30
N ASP A 19 -32.86 16.16 -13.37
CA ASP A 19 -32.51 16.12 -11.96
C ASP A 19 -31.35 15.15 -11.69
N THR A 20 -31.30 14.03 -12.40
CA THR A 20 -30.21 13.04 -12.32
C THR A 20 -28.90 13.58 -12.90
N LEU A 21 -28.95 14.30 -14.03
CA LEU A 21 -27.76 14.94 -14.61
C LEU A 21 -27.24 16.09 -13.74
N ASN A 22 -28.13 16.91 -13.17
CA ASN A 22 -27.77 17.99 -12.25
C ASN A 22 -27.19 17.45 -10.93
N ALA A 23 -27.70 16.32 -10.45
CA ALA A 23 -27.10 15.62 -9.30
C ALA A 23 -25.68 15.09 -9.59
N GLY A 24 -25.37 14.80 -10.85
CA GLY A 24 -24.02 14.49 -11.33
C GLY A 24 -23.10 15.71 -11.48
N GLY A 25 -23.55 16.91 -11.08
CA GLY A 25 -22.82 18.16 -11.25
C GLY A 25 -23.04 18.83 -12.60
N GLY A 26 -24.01 18.37 -13.40
CA GLY A 26 -24.44 19.03 -14.63
C GLY A 26 -25.24 20.32 -14.38
N SER A 27 -25.55 21.01 -15.47
CA SER A 27 -26.31 22.26 -15.49
C SER A 27 -27.34 22.22 -16.63
N VAL A 28 -28.29 21.31 -16.46
CA VAL A 28 -29.36 21.01 -17.40
C VAL A 28 -30.59 21.82 -17.02
N THR A 29 -31.08 22.61 -17.97
CA THR A 29 -32.32 23.38 -17.86
C THR A 29 -33.45 22.69 -18.63
N ASN A 30 -34.65 23.26 -18.63
CA ASN A 30 -35.76 22.76 -19.46
C ASN A 30 -35.60 23.07 -20.95
N VAL A 31 -34.49 23.71 -21.35
CA VAL A 31 -34.20 24.04 -22.74
C VAL A 31 -33.46 22.89 -23.42
N VAL A 32 -34.22 22.11 -24.19
CA VAL A 32 -33.78 20.90 -24.92
C VAL A 32 -32.58 21.16 -25.85
N SER A 33 -32.48 22.34 -26.45
CA SER A 33 -31.40 22.68 -27.41
C SER A 33 -30.05 22.94 -26.75
N THR A 34 -30.02 23.29 -25.47
CA THR A 34 -28.79 23.63 -24.72
C THR A 34 -28.43 22.60 -23.66
N ALA A 35 -29.29 21.57 -23.47
CA ALA A 35 -29.18 20.58 -22.40
C ALA A 35 -27.84 19.83 -22.31
N PHE A 36 -27.05 19.74 -23.39
CA PHE A 36 -25.73 19.07 -23.41
C PHE A 36 -24.54 20.01 -23.63
N LEU A 37 -24.73 21.33 -23.52
CA LEU A 37 -23.63 22.28 -23.65
C LEU A 37 -22.74 22.28 -22.38
N GLU A 38 -23.30 22.00 -21.21
CA GLU A 38 -22.57 21.91 -19.93
C GLU A 38 -22.50 20.45 -19.45
N LYS A 39 -21.37 19.80 -19.73
CA LYS A 39 -21.21 18.33 -19.72
C LYS A 39 -20.58 17.81 -18.43
N ASN A 40 -21.39 17.31 -17.50
CA ASN A 40 -20.94 16.41 -16.43
C ASN A 40 -21.70 15.08 -16.49
N ILE A 41 -21.76 14.49 -17.68
CA ILE A 41 -22.26 13.11 -17.85
C ILE A 41 -21.14 12.16 -17.43
N ASN A 42 -21.47 11.25 -16.52
CA ASN A 42 -20.57 10.19 -16.10
C ASN A 42 -20.40 9.18 -17.25
N ILE A 43 -19.24 9.21 -17.90
CA ILE A 43 -18.93 8.38 -19.07
C ILE A 43 -18.78 6.89 -18.75
N PHE A 44 -18.63 6.54 -17.47
CA PHE A 44 -18.49 5.15 -17.00
C PHE A 44 -19.84 4.48 -16.73
N SER A 45 -20.95 5.15 -17.02
CA SER A 45 -22.22 4.45 -17.18
C SER A 45 -22.25 3.74 -18.52
N PHE A 46 -22.60 2.44 -18.53
CA PHE A 46 -22.72 1.68 -19.76
C PHE A 46 -23.83 2.27 -20.64
N TYR A 47 -25.03 2.43 -20.05
CA TYR A 47 -26.16 3.12 -20.68
C TYR A 47 -26.02 4.61 -20.49
N LYS A 48 -25.27 5.26 -21.37
CA LYS A 48 -25.16 6.73 -21.41
C LYS A 48 -25.67 7.24 -22.75
N PRO A 49 -26.07 8.51 -22.81
CA PRO A 49 -26.37 9.14 -24.08
C PRO A 49 -25.17 9.00 -25.01
N HIS A 50 -25.39 8.95 -26.31
CA HIS A 50 -24.30 8.99 -27.28
C HIS A 50 -24.80 9.68 -28.55
N HIS A 51 -23.87 10.16 -29.36
CA HIS A 51 -24.22 10.77 -30.63
C HIS A 51 -24.72 9.72 -31.64
N GLY A 52 -26.04 9.56 -31.74
CA GLY A 52 -26.71 8.82 -32.80
C GLY A 52 -27.18 9.75 -33.92
N ILE A 53 -27.06 9.31 -35.18
CA ILE A 53 -27.50 10.05 -36.38
C ILE A 53 -28.96 9.71 -36.75
N TYR A 54 -29.56 8.70 -36.12
CA TYR A 54 -30.86 8.17 -36.49
C TYR A 54 -31.87 8.24 -35.34
N ASP A 55 -33.11 8.60 -35.66
CA ASP A 55 -34.27 8.20 -34.86
C ASP A 55 -34.32 6.67 -34.85
N PHE A 56 -33.95 6.02 -33.75
CA PHE A 56 -34.09 4.56 -33.73
C PHE A 56 -35.59 4.20 -33.69
N PRO A 57 -36.08 3.27 -34.51
CA PRO A 57 -37.38 2.67 -34.29
C PRO A 57 -37.41 1.93 -32.94
N PRO A 58 -38.59 1.71 -32.33
CA PRO A 58 -38.75 1.14 -30.98
C PRO A 58 -38.16 -0.27 -30.76
N SER A 59 -37.60 -0.91 -31.80
CA SER A 59 -37.24 -2.32 -31.84
C SER A 59 -35.74 -2.62 -32.05
N VAL A 60 -34.86 -1.63 -32.06
CA VAL A 60 -33.42 -1.87 -32.29
C VAL A 60 -32.71 -2.11 -30.95
N PRO A 61 -31.90 -3.19 -30.81
CA PRO A 61 -31.14 -3.42 -29.59
C PRO A 61 -30.12 -2.30 -29.38
N TYR A 62 -29.80 -2.03 -28.12
CA TYR A 62 -28.75 -1.16 -27.59
C TYR A 62 -27.37 -1.39 -28.25
N THR A 63 -27.20 -1.04 -29.53
CA THR A 63 -26.09 -1.49 -30.38
C THR A 63 -25.02 -0.42 -30.52
N ASP A 64 -24.33 -0.20 -29.41
CA ASP A 64 -22.87 -0.14 -29.44
C ASP A 64 -22.39 -0.86 -28.17
N ALA A 65 -21.72 -2.01 -28.33
CA ALA A 65 -21.22 -2.81 -27.20
C ALA A 65 -20.24 -2.01 -26.31
N LYS A 66 -19.72 -0.88 -26.80
CA LYS A 66 -18.82 0.03 -26.09
C LYS A 66 -19.54 1.19 -25.39
N GLY A 67 -20.84 1.35 -25.61
CA GLY A 67 -21.63 2.49 -25.13
C GLY A 67 -21.09 3.84 -25.60
N GLY A 68 -20.54 3.92 -26.83
CA GLY A 68 -19.96 5.13 -27.41
C GLY A 68 -18.59 5.54 -26.84
N LEU A 69 -17.94 4.70 -26.03
CA LEU A 69 -16.55 4.88 -25.62
C LEU A 69 -15.59 4.43 -26.71
N TYR A 70 -14.49 5.15 -26.85
CA TYR A 70 -13.39 4.78 -27.74
C TYR A 70 -12.05 5.27 -27.15
N LEU A 71 -10.98 4.58 -27.50
CA LEU A 71 -9.63 5.09 -27.29
C LEU A 71 -9.31 6.16 -28.34
N ASP A 72 -8.94 7.35 -27.88
CA ASP A 72 -8.21 8.29 -28.71
C ASP A 72 -6.75 7.84 -28.74
N GLU A 73 -6.39 7.14 -29.81
CA GLU A 73 -5.04 6.56 -30.01
C GLU A 73 -3.95 7.63 -30.09
N VAL A 74 -4.28 8.87 -30.50
CA VAL A 74 -3.30 9.95 -30.61
C VAL A 74 -2.95 10.52 -29.24
N ASN A 75 -3.96 10.70 -28.40
CA ASN A 75 -3.80 11.30 -27.08
C ASN A 75 -3.68 10.27 -25.95
N HIS A 76 -3.80 8.97 -26.27
CA HIS A 76 -3.78 7.86 -25.31
C HIS A 76 -4.79 8.04 -24.16
N VAL A 77 -6.01 8.48 -24.48
CA VAL A 77 -7.07 8.72 -23.49
C VAL A 77 -8.40 8.12 -23.94
N ILE A 78 -9.20 7.66 -22.97
CA ILE A 78 -10.56 7.22 -23.24
C ILE A 78 -11.43 8.46 -23.48
N LYS A 79 -12.09 8.48 -24.64
CA LYS A 79 -13.08 9.49 -25.01
C LYS A 79 -14.45 8.87 -25.17
N TRP A 80 -15.43 9.74 -25.17
CA TRP A 80 -16.82 9.40 -25.37
C TRP A 80 -17.38 10.29 -26.47
N ASN A 81 -18.14 9.67 -27.38
CA ASN A 81 -18.89 10.39 -28.41
C ASN A 81 -20.10 11.09 -27.79
N ALA A 82 -19.84 12.21 -27.12
CA ALA A 82 -20.85 13.02 -26.47
C ALA A 82 -21.93 13.46 -27.48
N PRO A 83 -23.22 13.47 -27.08
CA PRO A 83 -24.27 14.05 -27.91
C PRO A 83 -23.95 15.52 -28.19
N LYS A 84 -24.21 15.95 -29.43
CA LYS A 84 -23.94 17.33 -29.88
C LYS A 84 -25.04 18.31 -29.48
N GLY A 85 -26.23 17.82 -29.12
CA GLY A 85 -27.40 18.65 -28.81
C GLY A 85 -27.94 19.41 -30.02
N GLY A 86 -29.15 19.96 -29.90
CA GLY A 86 -29.77 20.77 -30.93
C GLY A 86 -30.51 19.99 -32.03
N SER A 87 -31.14 20.72 -32.95
CA SER A 87 -32.06 20.17 -33.96
C SER A 87 -31.41 19.18 -34.93
N GLY A 88 -30.10 19.28 -35.17
CA GLY A 88 -29.33 18.35 -36.01
C GLY A 88 -28.78 17.13 -35.25
N SER A 89 -29.07 16.99 -33.95
CA SER A 89 -28.66 15.85 -33.12
C SER A 89 -29.69 15.64 -31.99
N PRO A 90 -30.95 15.32 -32.33
CA PRO A 90 -32.00 15.10 -31.35
C PRO A 90 -31.69 13.89 -30.47
N TYR A 91 -32.25 13.89 -29.26
CA TYR A 91 -32.21 12.77 -28.34
C TYR A 91 -33.64 12.37 -27.97
N ARG A 92 -33.83 11.11 -27.61
CA ARG A 92 -35.08 10.58 -27.07
C ARG A 92 -34.92 10.35 -25.57
N LEU A 93 -36.01 10.44 -24.83
CA LEU A 93 -35.99 10.11 -23.40
C LEU A 93 -35.41 8.70 -23.19
N SER A 94 -35.77 7.74 -24.05
CA SER A 94 -35.28 6.37 -24.01
C SER A 94 -33.75 6.21 -24.09
N ASP A 95 -33.03 7.19 -24.65
CA ASP A 95 -31.56 7.14 -24.76
C ASP A 95 -30.86 7.27 -23.40
N PHE A 96 -31.63 7.65 -22.37
CA PHE A 96 -31.19 7.81 -20.99
C PHE A 96 -31.64 6.66 -20.09
N CYS A 97 -32.46 5.73 -20.60
CA CYS A 97 -32.93 4.58 -19.83
C CYS A 97 -31.74 3.76 -19.33
N GLY A 98 -31.72 3.46 -18.03
CA GLY A 98 -30.63 2.70 -17.40
C GLY A 98 -29.38 3.53 -17.10
N TYR A 99 -29.35 4.83 -17.41
CA TYR A 99 -28.22 5.68 -17.05
C TYR A 99 -28.08 5.79 -15.54
N LYS A 100 -26.85 5.54 -15.09
CA LYS A 100 -26.44 5.57 -13.69
C LYS A 100 -25.36 6.64 -13.51
N TYR A 101 -25.76 7.78 -12.94
CA TYR A 101 -24.84 8.91 -12.74
C TYR A 101 -23.71 8.63 -11.74
N LYS A 102 -23.88 7.61 -10.87
CA LYS A 102 -22.91 7.13 -9.88
C LYS A 102 -22.14 5.88 -10.33
N SER A 103 -22.07 5.58 -11.63
CA SER A 103 -21.21 4.49 -12.09
C SER A 103 -19.75 4.74 -11.72
N LEU A 104 -19.08 3.73 -11.18
CA LEU A 104 -17.68 3.84 -10.80
C LEU A 104 -16.79 3.67 -12.05
N PRO A 105 -15.74 4.49 -12.20
CA PRO A 105 -14.71 4.25 -13.20
C PRO A 105 -13.97 2.92 -12.93
N PRO A 106 -13.29 2.35 -13.94
CA PRO A 106 -12.29 1.33 -13.67
C PRO A 106 -11.17 1.93 -12.80
N SER A 107 -10.60 1.13 -11.90
CA SER A 107 -9.59 1.60 -10.96
C SER A 107 -8.61 0.49 -10.59
N VAL A 108 -7.40 0.87 -10.17
CA VAL A 108 -6.41 -0.01 -9.52
C VAL A 108 -6.40 0.16 -7.99
N ASP A 109 -7.42 0.80 -7.43
CA ASP A 109 -7.55 1.13 -6.02
C ASP A 109 -8.08 -0.04 -5.17
N GLY A 110 -7.33 -1.15 -5.12
CA GLY A 110 -7.70 -2.37 -4.39
C GLY A 110 -7.43 -2.39 -2.88
N THR A 111 -7.84 -3.47 -2.19
CA THR A 111 -7.72 -3.61 -0.73
C THR A 111 -6.29 -3.49 -0.22
N GLN A 112 -6.11 -2.61 0.79
CA GLN A 112 -4.98 -2.43 1.72
C GLN A 112 -3.63 -3.07 1.34
N LEU A 113 -2.68 -2.19 1.02
CA LEU A 113 -1.27 -2.49 1.15
C LEU A 113 -0.92 -2.80 2.60
N ARG A 114 -0.57 -4.06 2.88
CA ARG A 114 0.39 -4.38 3.94
C ARG A 114 1.74 -4.59 3.28
N ALA A 115 2.29 -3.53 2.71
CA ALA A 115 3.70 -3.52 2.38
C ALA A 115 4.46 -3.35 3.69
N THR A 116 4.75 -4.47 4.34
CA THR A 116 5.76 -4.54 5.39
C THR A 116 7.11 -4.44 4.69
N ALA A 117 7.57 -3.21 4.45
CA ALA A 117 8.88 -2.99 3.86
C ALA A 117 9.93 -3.15 4.95
N ASP A 118 10.62 -4.29 4.99
CA ASP A 118 11.82 -4.40 5.83
C ASP A 118 12.89 -3.45 5.25
N MET A 119 13.38 -2.51 6.06
CA MET A 119 14.51 -1.63 5.74
C MET A 119 15.76 -2.37 5.23
N THR A 120 15.89 -3.65 5.57
CA THR A 120 17.00 -4.50 5.13
C THR A 120 16.68 -5.31 3.87
N SER A 121 15.40 -5.38 3.47
CA SER A 121 14.97 -6.05 2.26
C SER A 121 15.10 -5.13 1.05
N VAL A 122 15.64 -5.70 -0.03
CA VAL A 122 15.69 -5.06 -1.35
C VAL A 122 14.37 -5.19 -2.11
N SER A 123 13.40 -5.95 -1.61
CA SER A 123 12.10 -6.13 -2.25
C SER A 123 10.92 -6.05 -1.28
N PHE A 124 9.77 -5.64 -1.78
CA PHE A 124 8.49 -5.70 -1.07
C PHE A 124 7.36 -6.04 -2.03
N ASP A 125 6.32 -6.67 -1.48
CA ASP A 125 5.15 -7.05 -2.26
C ASP A 125 4.07 -5.97 -2.21
N VAL A 126 3.50 -5.68 -3.38
CA VAL A 126 2.35 -4.79 -3.55
C VAL A 126 1.20 -5.60 -4.12
N THR A 127 0.11 -5.72 -3.35
CA THR A 127 -1.12 -6.33 -3.85
C THR A 127 -2.09 -5.26 -4.32
N ILE A 128 -2.57 -5.40 -5.55
CA ILE A 128 -3.58 -4.54 -6.18
C ILE A 128 -4.80 -5.40 -6.52
N GLU A 129 -5.99 -4.87 -6.27
CA GLU A 129 -7.26 -5.46 -6.71
C GLU A 129 -7.95 -4.44 -7.63
N PRO A 130 -7.87 -4.60 -8.95
CA PRO A 130 -8.50 -3.69 -9.86
C PRO A 130 -10.03 -3.88 -9.88
N THR A 131 -10.74 -2.81 -10.20
CA THR A 131 -12.16 -2.82 -10.53
C THR A 131 -12.33 -2.35 -11.98
N TRP A 132 -13.23 -2.98 -12.72
CA TRP A 132 -13.41 -2.70 -14.17
C TRP A 132 -14.62 -1.80 -14.47
N GLY A 133 -15.17 -1.12 -13.46
CA GLY A 133 -16.40 -0.35 -13.58
C GLY A 133 -17.63 -1.24 -13.78
N ASP A 134 -18.55 -0.85 -14.69
CA ASP A 134 -19.72 -1.66 -15.05
C ASP A 134 -19.28 -2.94 -15.78
N SER A 135 -19.77 -4.09 -15.33
CA SER A 135 -19.44 -5.42 -15.87
C SER A 135 -19.91 -5.67 -17.31
N LYS A 136 -20.61 -4.70 -17.93
CA LYS A 136 -20.95 -4.75 -19.36
C LYS A 136 -19.86 -4.21 -20.28
N PHE A 137 -18.86 -3.47 -19.75
CA PHE A 137 -17.78 -2.95 -20.58
C PHE A 137 -16.77 -4.03 -20.93
N ASP A 138 -16.50 -4.21 -22.22
CA ASP A 138 -15.29 -4.91 -22.68
C ASP A 138 -14.19 -3.88 -22.96
N TRP A 139 -13.27 -3.70 -22.01
CA TRP A 139 -12.16 -2.76 -22.13
C TRP A 139 -11.19 -3.14 -23.25
N GLY A 140 -11.06 -4.43 -23.62
CA GLY A 140 -10.27 -4.82 -24.79
C GLY A 140 -10.87 -4.29 -26.09
N LEU A 141 -12.20 -4.37 -26.22
CA LEU A 141 -12.90 -3.81 -27.39
C LEU A 141 -12.84 -2.28 -27.40
N VAL A 142 -12.95 -1.63 -26.23
CA VAL A 142 -12.83 -0.16 -26.11
C VAL A 142 -11.43 0.33 -26.47
N CYS A 143 -10.39 -0.37 -26.02
CA CYS A 143 -8.99 0.07 -26.11
C CYS A 143 -8.21 -0.43 -27.33
N GLY A 144 -8.70 -1.40 -28.10
CA GLY A 144 -7.96 -1.83 -29.30
C GLY A 144 -8.62 -2.93 -30.13
N GLY A 145 -9.91 -3.20 -29.93
CA GLY A 145 -10.64 -4.19 -30.74
C GLY A 145 -10.24 -5.64 -30.47
N PHE A 146 -9.65 -5.94 -29.31
CA PHE A 146 -9.31 -7.29 -28.87
C PHE A 146 -10.21 -7.76 -27.72
N THR A 147 -10.13 -9.04 -27.37
CA THR A 147 -10.91 -9.61 -26.26
C THR A 147 -10.25 -9.34 -24.92
N PHE A 148 -11.06 -9.22 -23.86
CA PHE A 148 -10.59 -9.03 -22.48
C PHE A 148 -9.50 -10.02 -22.03
N ALA A 149 -9.57 -11.27 -22.50
CA ALA A 149 -8.62 -12.34 -22.15
C ALA A 149 -7.18 -12.12 -22.67
N ASN A 150 -7.00 -11.18 -23.59
CA ASN A 150 -5.69 -10.79 -24.14
C ASN A 150 -5.21 -9.43 -23.62
N MET A 151 -5.99 -8.78 -22.74
CA MET A 151 -5.61 -7.51 -22.14
C MET A 151 -4.53 -7.73 -21.09
N GLN A 152 -3.52 -6.86 -21.12
CA GLN A 152 -2.56 -6.72 -20.03
C GLN A 152 -2.80 -5.43 -19.29
N ILE A 153 -2.42 -5.43 -18.02
CA ILE A 153 -2.50 -4.24 -17.16
C ILE A 153 -1.13 -4.02 -16.57
N LYS A 154 -0.57 -2.84 -16.84
CA LYS A 154 0.66 -2.40 -16.21
C LYS A 154 0.30 -1.63 -14.95
N CYS A 155 0.92 -2.00 -13.85
CA CYS A 155 0.87 -1.25 -12.61
C CYS A 155 2.26 -0.69 -12.32
N GLU A 156 2.32 0.59 -12.00
CA GLU A 156 3.52 1.31 -11.62
C GLU A 156 3.37 1.80 -10.19
N VAL A 157 4.43 1.67 -9.40
CA VAL A 157 4.46 2.10 -8.00
C VAL A 157 5.54 3.15 -7.82
N TYR A 158 5.17 4.21 -7.13
CA TYR A 158 5.95 5.41 -6.92
C TYR A 158 6.09 5.69 -5.42
N ASN A 159 7.21 6.27 -5.03
CA ASN A 159 7.44 6.70 -3.64
C ASN A 159 6.63 7.94 -3.29
N GLN A 160 6.75 8.42 -2.05
CA GLN A 160 6.01 9.60 -1.56
C GLN A 160 6.29 10.88 -2.38
N ASP A 161 7.46 10.97 -3.02
CA ASP A 161 7.83 12.08 -3.92
C ASP A 161 7.42 11.85 -5.37
N LYS A 162 6.60 10.81 -5.64
CA LYS A 162 6.14 10.41 -6.97
C LYS A 162 7.30 10.03 -7.93
N THR A 163 8.39 9.51 -7.39
CA THR A 163 9.47 8.87 -8.17
C THR A 163 9.16 7.40 -8.37
N LEU A 164 9.31 6.89 -9.61
CA LEU A 164 9.03 5.49 -9.93
C LEU A 164 9.97 4.56 -9.15
N ILE A 165 9.38 3.65 -8.38
CA ILE A 165 10.10 2.58 -7.67
C ILE A 165 10.19 1.34 -8.54
N GLY A 166 9.08 0.97 -9.18
CA GLY A 166 9.01 -0.23 -9.98
C GLY A 166 7.67 -0.40 -10.69
N SER A 167 7.62 -1.38 -11.58
CA SER A 167 6.42 -1.70 -12.34
C SER A 167 6.32 -3.20 -12.61
N SER A 168 5.09 -3.70 -12.70
CA SER A 168 4.83 -5.06 -13.15
C SER A 168 3.60 -5.10 -14.04
N PHE A 169 3.48 -6.18 -14.81
CA PHE A 169 2.32 -6.48 -15.62
C PHE A 169 1.53 -7.62 -15.00
N PHE A 170 0.22 -7.63 -15.21
CA PHE A 170 -0.59 -8.83 -15.04
C PHE A 170 -1.54 -9.00 -16.22
N LYS A 171 -1.81 -10.25 -16.56
CA LYS A 171 -2.74 -10.62 -17.62
C LYS A 171 -4.13 -10.76 -17.04
N VAL A 172 -5.12 -10.21 -17.72
CA VAL A 172 -6.52 -10.33 -17.29
C VAL A 172 -7.15 -11.53 -18.01
N SER A 173 -7.66 -12.49 -17.25
CA SER A 173 -8.27 -13.71 -17.82
C SER A 173 -9.72 -13.54 -18.23
N ASP A 174 -10.50 -12.73 -17.49
CA ASP A 174 -11.90 -12.39 -17.80
C ASP A 174 -12.35 -11.11 -17.07
N ILE A 175 -13.58 -10.64 -17.33
CA ILE A 175 -14.15 -9.44 -16.69
C ILE A 175 -14.44 -9.61 -15.20
N LYS A 176 -14.58 -10.85 -14.73
CA LYS A 176 -14.77 -11.19 -13.32
C LYS A 176 -13.44 -11.33 -12.58
N SER A 177 -12.32 -11.22 -13.29
CA SER A 177 -10.98 -11.22 -12.75
C SER A 177 -10.76 -9.87 -12.08
N THR A 178 -11.41 -9.70 -10.94
CA THR A 178 -11.12 -8.67 -9.92
C THR A 178 -9.99 -9.16 -9.01
N GLY A 179 -9.18 -10.10 -9.50
CA GLY A 179 -8.24 -10.90 -8.72
C GLY A 179 -7.20 -10.03 -8.02
N ARG A 180 -6.74 -10.52 -6.87
CA ARG A 180 -5.56 -9.96 -6.19
C ARG A 180 -4.34 -10.21 -7.05
N VAL A 181 -3.71 -9.12 -7.49
CA VAL A 181 -2.43 -9.14 -8.18
C VAL A 181 -1.37 -8.76 -7.18
N THR A 182 -0.52 -9.70 -6.78
CA THR A 182 0.65 -9.41 -5.96
C THR A 182 1.87 -9.24 -6.86
N MET A 183 2.57 -8.12 -6.69
CA MET A 183 3.77 -7.77 -7.44
C MET A 183 4.93 -7.65 -6.46
N THR A 184 6.02 -8.38 -6.69
CA THR A 184 7.26 -8.19 -5.95
C THR A 184 8.07 -7.08 -6.62
N LEU A 185 8.24 -5.96 -5.93
CA LEU A 185 8.96 -4.80 -6.45
C LEU A 185 10.33 -4.70 -5.81
N ASN A 186 11.34 -4.37 -6.62
CA ASN A 186 12.65 -4.01 -6.11
C ASN A 186 12.61 -2.56 -5.62
N ARG A 187 13.01 -2.34 -4.37
CA ARG A 187 13.01 -1.04 -3.71
C ARG A 187 14.27 -0.22 -3.99
N ASN A 188 15.44 -0.85 -4.17
CA ASN A 188 16.75 -0.21 -4.38
C ASN A 188 16.93 1.14 -3.61
N ASN A 189 16.64 1.19 -2.30
CA ASN A 189 16.72 2.40 -1.45
C ASN A 189 15.80 3.58 -1.83
N GLN A 190 14.76 3.39 -2.64
CA GLN A 190 13.86 4.47 -3.08
C GLN A 190 12.69 4.75 -2.12
N ILE A 191 12.56 3.94 -1.06
CA ILE A 191 11.65 4.17 0.05
C ILE A 191 12.50 4.45 1.29
N ASP A 192 12.18 5.47 2.09
CA ASP A 192 12.82 5.81 3.37
C ASP A 192 11.99 5.31 4.58
N ARG A 193 12.58 5.27 5.78
CA ARG A 193 11.89 5.09 7.07
C ARG A 193 10.84 6.18 7.32
N THR A 194 11.01 7.37 6.77
CA THR A 194 10.06 8.48 6.92
C THR A 194 8.87 8.39 5.98
N ASP A 195 8.92 7.50 4.98
CA ASP A 195 7.82 7.36 4.04
C ASP A 195 6.61 6.72 4.73
N THR A 196 5.47 7.38 4.56
CA THR A 196 4.20 6.96 5.16
C THR A 196 3.22 6.43 4.11
N LYS A 197 3.57 6.60 2.84
CA LYS A 197 2.71 6.29 1.70
C LYS A 197 3.50 6.03 0.43
N ILE A 198 2.84 5.36 -0.50
CA ILE A 198 3.24 5.19 -1.89
C ILE A 198 2.09 5.58 -2.81
N TYR A 199 2.39 5.79 -4.09
CA TYR A 199 1.40 6.05 -5.10
C TYR A 199 1.40 4.96 -6.16
N VAL A 200 0.22 4.60 -6.67
CA VAL A 200 0.05 3.58 -7.71
C VAL A 200 -0.59 4.21 -8.94
N LYS A 201 -0.10 3.85 -10.13
CA LYS A 201 -0.72 4.14 -11.42
C LYS A 201 -1.01 2.84 -12.17
N GLY A 202 -2.15 2.79 -12.84
CA GLY A 202 -2.55 1.66 -13.68
C GLY A 202 -2.68 2.08 -15.14
N TYR A 203 -2.39 1.16 -16.06
CA TYR A 203 -2.50 1.39 -17.50
C TYR A 203 -3.12 0.18 -18.20
N PHE A 204 -4.04 0.45 -19.12
CA PHE A 204 -4.48 -0.54 -20.10
C PHE A 204 -3.37 -0.75 -21.12
N CYS A 205 -3.03 -2.01 -21.37
CA CYS A 205 -2.01 -2.40 -22.34
C CYS A 205 -2.56 -3.40 -23.35
N ASP A 206 -1.95 -3.44 -24.53
CA ASP A 206 -2.21 -4.49 -25.51
C ASP A 206 -1.63 -5.84 -25.07
N TYR A 207 -1.76 -6.85 -25.92
CA TYR A 207 -1.28 -8.21 -25.65
C TYR A 207 0.25 -8.34 -25.61
N ASP A 208 0.99 -7.37 -26.15
CA ASP A 208 2.45 -7.29 -26.12
C ASP A 208 2.98 -6.45 -24.93
N GLY A 209 2.08 -5.82 -24.17
CA GLY A 209 2.42 -4.99 -23.02
C GLY A 209 2.68 -3.52 -23.36
N ASN A 210 2.35 -3.07 -24.58
CA ASN A 210 2.44 -1.65 -24.93
C ASN A 210 1.30 -0.88 -24.26
N VAL A 211 1.64 0.25 -23.65
CA VAL A 211 0.66 1.11 -22.97
C VAL A 211 -0.27 1.75 -23.99
N LEU A 212 -1.58 1.54 -23.82
CA LEU A 212 -2.63 2.13 -24.66
C LEU A 212 -3.15 3.42 -24.04
N CYS A 213 -3.52 3.40 -22.76
CA CYS A 213 -4.00 4.56 -22.01
C CYS A 213 -3.93 4.32 -20.49
N PRO A 214 -3.90 5.39 -19.68
CA PRO A 214 -3.99 5.25 -18.23
C PRO A 214 -5.39 4.79 -17.80
N ILE A 215 -5.45 3.99 -16.74
CA ILE A 215 -6.69 3.64 -16.06
C ILE A 215 -7.15 4.89 -15.27
N PRO A 216 -8.34 5.43 -15.53
CA PRO A 216 -8.81 6.66 -14.91
C PRO A 216 -9.17 6.44 -13.42
N THR A 217 -8.19 6.60 -12.54
CA THR A 217 -8.32 6.43 -11.09
C THR A 217 -8.60 7.75 -10.36
N THR A 218 -7.75 8.75 -10.58
CA THR A 218 -7.81 10.09 -9.98
C THR A 218 -7.44 11.13 -11.04
N THR A 219 -7.67 12.42 -10.76
CA THR A 219 -7.39 13.51 -11.69
C THR A 219 -5.91 13.59 -12.12
N ASP A 220 -4.97 13.22 -11.24
CA ASP A 220 -3.53 13.15 -11.55
C ASP A 220 -3.02 11.73 -11.88
N GLY A 221 -3.96 10.77 -11.89
CA GLY A 221 -3.75 9.35 -12.16
C GLY A 221 -3.08 8.57 -11.02
N TYR A 222 -2.76 9.20 -9.89
CA TYR A 222 -2.13 8.54 -8.74
C TYR A 222 -3.16 8.13 -7.69
N VAL A 223 -3.12 6.85 -7.31
CA VAL A 223 -3.85 6.33 -6.15
C VAL A 223 -2.89 6.30 -4.95
N GLU A 224 -3.21 7.07 -3.91
CA GLU A 224 -2.45 7.06 -2.66
C GLU A 224 -2.72 5.79 -1.85
N LYS A 225 -1.67 5.20 -1.29
CA LYS A 225 -1.78 4.02 -0.44
C LYS A 225 -0.87 4.13 0.79
N PRO A 226 -1.36 3.73 1.98
CA PRO A 226 -0.53 3.74 3.18
C PRO A 226 0.61 2.72 3.07
N LEU A 227 1.76 3.06 3.66
CA LEU A 227 2.95 2.22 3.71
C LEU A 227 3.36 2.00 5.18
N THR A 228 3.64 0.75 5.56
CA THR A 228 4.18 0.42 6.89
C THR A 228 5.61 -0.10 6.74
N VAL A 229 6.59 0.76 6.97
CA VAL A 229 8.00 0.36 6.93
C VAL A 229 8.38 -0.29 8.26
N THR A 230 8.86 -1.54 8.22
CA THR A 230 9.41 -2.25 9.38
C THR A 230 10.92 -2.38 9.25
N GLN A 231 11.62 -2.70 10.33
CA GLN A 231 13.04 -2.98 10.26
C GLN A 231 13.36 -4.13 11.20
N SER A 232 13.99 -5.17 10.66
CA SER A 232 14.63 -6.19 11.48
C SER A 232 15.86 -5.59 12.15
N VAL A 233 15.95 -5.69 13.48
CA VAL A 233 17.12 -5.31 14.27
C VAL A 233 17.72 -6.58 14.87
N TYR A 234 19.01 -6.79 14.65
CA TYR A 234 19.75 -7.97 15.11
C TYR A 234 20.62 -7.61 16.29
N LEU A 235 20.52 -8.37 17.36
CA LEU A 235 21.14 -8.07 18.64
C LEU A 235 22.02 -9.24 19.05
N TYR A 236 23.25 -8.93 19.44
CA TYR A 236 24.29 -9.90 19.74
C TYR A 236 24.86 -9.64 21.13
N ALA A 237 25.19 -10.72 21.84
CA ALA A 237 26.04 -10.64 23.01
C ALA A 237 27.40 -10.04 22.62
N GLY A 238 27.78 -8.95 23.27
CA GLY A 238 29.05 -8.28 23.07
C GLY A 238 30.14 -8.76 24.02
N ALA A 239 31.10 -7.88 24.30
CA ALA A 239 32.15 -8.16 25.26
C ALA A 239 31.59 -8.23 26.69
N VAL A 240 32.07 -9.20 27.48
CA VAL A 240 31.74 -9.32 28.90
C VAL A 240 32.99 -9.06 29.72
N THR A 241 32.93 -8.09 30.62
CA THR A 241 34.00 -7.79 31.57
C THR A 241 33.50 -7.91 32.99
N ILE A 242 34.39 -8.31 33.91
CA ILE A 242 34.12 -8.33 35.35
C ILE A 242 35.32 -7.70 36.06
N ASN A 243 35.05 -6.81 37.01
CA ASN A 243 36.10 -6.03 37.70
C ASN A 243 36.89 -6.83 38.77
N ASN A 244 36.51 -8.08 39.02
CA ASN A 244 37.13 -8.94 40.02
C ASN A 244 37.58 -10.27 39.40
N THR A 245 38.89 -10.52 39.43
CA THR A 245 39.52 -11.68 38.78
C THR A 245 39.16 -13.03 39.40
N SER A 246 38.60 -13.04 40.62
CA SER A 246 38.11 -14.25 41.26
C SER A 246 36.78 -14.72 40.68
N PHE A 247 36.16 -13.97 39.78
CA PHE A 247 34.88 -14.30 39.18
C PHE A 247 35.01 -14.40 37.66
N ALA A 248 34.15 -15.24 37.08
CA ALA A 248 33.93 -15.28 35.64
C ALA A 248 32.46 -14.96 35.35
N ALA A 249 32.21 -14.34 34.21
CA ALA A 249 30.88 -13.98 33.77
C ALA A 249 30.65 -14.41 32.32
N LYS A 250 29.44 -14.87 32.04
CA LYS A 250 28.96 -15.16 30.68
C LYS A 250 27.59 -14.56 30.50
N ILE A 251 27.28 -14.15 29.27
CA ILE A 251 25.96 -13.64 28.91
C ILE A 251 25.34 -14.50 27.82
N ARG A 252 24.03 -14.63 27.86
CA ARG A 252 23.22 -15.25 26.81
C ARG A 252 22.03 -14.35 26.53
N MET A 253 21.75 -14.11 25.26
CA MET A 253 20.52 -13.44 24.84
C MET A 253 19.37 -14.43 25.00
N LEU A 254 18.27 -14.04 25.64
CA LEU A 254 17.04 -14.80 25.52
C LEU A 254 16.42 -14.48 24.16
N GLU A 255 16.01 -15.52 23.43
CA GLU A 255 15.25 -15.34 22.19
C GLU A 255 13.93 -14.66 22.53
N GLY A 256 13.82 -13.37 22.26
CA GLY A 256 12.55 -12.66 22.24
C GLY A 256 11.90 -12.87 20.89
N GLU A 257 10.85 -13.69 20.81
CA GLU A 257 10.00 -13.72 19.62
C GLU A 257 9.36 -12.33 19.44
N GLY A 258 9.83 -11.57 18.44
CA GLY A 258 9.05 -10.55 17.77
C GLY A 258 8.94 -9.13 18.37
N SER A 259 9.52 -8.79 19.53
CA SER A 259 9.56 -7.39 19.99
C SER A 259 10.39 -7.20 21.27
N TRP A 260 11.32 -6.23 21.24
CA TRP A 260 12.21 -5.81 22.35
C TRP A 260 13.16 -6.92 22.86
N VAL A 261 14.41 -6.58 23.25
CA VAL A 261 15.18 -7.53 24.08
C VAL A 261 14.49 -7.51 25.41
N SER A 262 13.70 -8.54 25.70
CA SER A 262 12.91 -8.55 26.92
C SER A 262 13.77 -8.85 28.14
N ASN A 263 14.91 -9.57 28.01
CA ASN A 263 15.89 -9.79 29.08
C ASN A 263 17.17 -10.47 28.54
N MET A 264 18.34 -10.13 29.07
CA MET A 264 19.59 -10.90 28.93
C MET A 264 19.82 -11.76 30.17
N VAL A 265 20.33 -12.98 29.98
CA VAL A 265 20.77 -13.84 31.08
C VAL A 265 22.24 -13.60 31.34
N VAL A 266 22.59 -13.41 32.61
CA VAL A 266 23.96 -13.25 33.10
C VAL A 266 24.27 -14.39 34.07
N ASP A 267 25.27 -15.19 33.73
CA ASP A 267 25.78 -16.28 34.56
C ASP A 267 27.12 -15.85 35.21
N ILE A 268 27.16 -15.76 36.55
CA ILE A 268 28.33 -15.35 37.33
C ILE A 268 28.85 -16.53 38.14
N THR A 269 30.08 -16.95 37.87
CA THR A 269 30.76 -18.04 38.59
C THR A 269 31.80 -17.47 39.54
N ASN A 270 31.72 -17.84 40.82
CA ASN A 270 32.79 -17.56 41.79
C ASN A 270 33.89 -18.62 41.67
N ASN A 271 35.07 -18.25 41.17
CA ASN A 271 36.24 -19.11 41.06
C ASN A 271 37.26 -18.88 42.20
N GLY A 272 36.92 -18.05 43.19
CA GLY A 272 37.77 -17.72 44.31
C GLY A 272 37.99 -18.88 45.28
N THR A 273 38.72 -18.60 46.36
CA THR A 273 39.00 -19.57 47.42
C THR A 273 37.99 -19.53 48.58
N SER A 274 37.06 -18.59 48.55
CA SER A 274 36.03 -18.38 49.58
C SER A 274 34.69 -18.04 48.96
N ASP A 275 33.63 -18.18 49.75
CA ASP A 275 32.31 -17.68 49.39
C ASP A 275 32.36 -16.16 49.21
N TYR A 276 31.62 -15.67 48.22
CA TYR A 276 31.39 -14.25 48.06
C TYR A 276 30.26 -13.84 48.98
N VAL A 277 30.58 -13.05 50.00
CA VAL A 277 29.62 -12.48 50.95
C VAL A 277 29.98 -11.00 51.11
N ALA A 278 29.34 -10.12 50.35
CA ALA A 278 29.63 -8.69 50.42
C ALA A 278 28.85 -8.02 51.56
N GLY A 279 29.50 -7.09 52.26
CA GLY A 279 28.95 -6.39 53.44
C GLY A 279 27.69 -5.55 53.19
N THR A 280 27.30 -5.32 51.93
CA THR A 280 25.98 -4.79 51.52
C THR A 280 25.51 -5.27 50.11
N GLY A 281 26.24 -6.17 49.44
CA GLY A 281 26.42 -6.08 47.97
C GLY A 281 25.74 -7.13 47.10
N PHE A 282 25.30 -6.64 45.94
CA PHE A 282 24.73 -7.38 44.81
C PHE A 282 25.66 -7.10 43.62
N PRO A 283 25.98 -8.09 42.76
CA PRO A 283 26.66 -7.79 41.51
C PRO A 283 25.85 -6.75 40.74
N GLN A 284 26.52 -5.73 40.20
CA GLN A 284 25.87 -4.69 39.42
C GLN A 284 26.24 -4.80 37.95
N ALA A 285 25.25 -4.76 37.06
CA ALA A 285 25.47 -4.75 35.63
C ALA A 285 25.44 -3.32 35.08
N GLN A 286 26.47 -2.99 34.30
CA GLN A 286 26.44 -1.88 33.36
C GLN A 286 26.50 -2.43 31.95
N TRP A 287 25.85 -1.75 31.00
CA TRP A 287 25.83 -2.17 29.60
C TRP A 287 26.10 -0.99 28.68
N ARG A 288 26.48 -1.26 27.44
CA ARG A 288 26.51 -0.27 26.37
C ARG A 288 26.18 -0.91 25.04
N TRP A 289 25.64 -0.09 24.14
CA TRP A 289 25.35 -0.48 22.77
C TRP A 289 26.51 -0.14 21.86
N ARG A 290 26.91 -1.08 21.02
CA ARG A 290 27.96 -0.88 20.01
C ARG A 290 27.48 -1.42 18.67
N ALA A 291 27.63 -0.63 17.62
CA ALA A 291 27.30 -1.09 16.27
C ALA A 291 28.26 -2.21 15.86
N VAL A 292 27.74 -3.26 15.22
CA VAL A 292 28.55 -4.40 14.76
C VAL A 292 29.56 -3.95 13.69
N ASP A 293 29.22 -2.94 12.90
CA ASP A 293 30.09 -2.34 11.89
C ASP A 293 31.17 -1.40 12.46
N GLY A 294 31.17 -1.16 13.78
CA GLY A 294 32.13 -0.29 14.47
C GLY A 294 31.85 1.21 14.33
N SER A 295 30.78 1.62 13.62
CA SER A 295 30.45 3.03 13.39
C SER A 295 30.03 3.79 14.65
N TYR A 296 29.59 3.06 15.69
CA TYR A 296 29.09 3.63 16.92
C TYR A 296 29.51 2.79 18.13
N THR A 297 29.95 3.46 19.20
CA THR A 297 30.08 2.88 20.54
C THR A 297 29.48 3.85 21.55
N GLY A 298 28.43 3.42 22.23
CA GLY A 298 27.76 4.21 23.26
C GLY A 298 28.56 4.25 24.57
N SER A 299 28.19 5.19 25.43
CA SER A 299 28.66 5.23 26.81
C SER A 299 28.09 4.07 27.62
N TRP A 300 28.79 3.68 28.70
CA TRP A 300 28.24 2.77 29.69
C TRP A 300 27.00 3.37 30.36
N GLN A 301 25.94 2.59 30.42
CA GLN A 301 24.66 2.89 31.03
C GLN A 301 24.35 1.85 32.12
N GLY A 302 23.37 2.16 32.96
CA GLY A 302 22.93 1.27 34.03
C GLY A 302 23.80 1.31 35.29
N GLY A 303 23.85 0.18 35.98
CA GLY A 303 24.22 0.01 37.38
C GLY A 303 23.18 -0.81 38.16
N GLU A 304 22.39 -1.61 37.44
CA GLU A 304 21.29 -2.38 38.00
C GLU A 304 21.82 -3.53 38.84
N ARG A 305 21.13 -3.80 39.95
CA ARG A 305 21.45 -4.92 40.82
C ARG A 305 20.98 -6.21 40.18
N ILE A 306 21.83 -7.22 40.18
CA ILE A 306 21.48 -8.57 39.78
C ILE A 306 21.01 -9.30 41.05
N ASP A 307 19.74 -9.13 41.39
CA ASP A 307 19.14 -9.56 42.65
C ASP A 307 19.20 -11.08 42.89
N GLU A 308 19.18 -11.86 41.82
CA GLU A 308 19.29 -13.32 41.87
C GLU A 308 20.72 -13.80 42.18
N CYS A 309 21.71 -12.92 42.05
CA CYS A 309 23.13 -13.22 42.29
C CYS A 309 23.63 -12.70 43.65
N THR A 310 22.76 -12.70 44.66
CA THR A 310 23.16 -12.47 46.06
C THR A 310 23.97 -13.64 46.60
N ASN A 311 25.09 -13.34 47.23
CA ASN A 311 26.00 -14.29 47.87
C ASN A 311 26.33 -15.52 46.99
N ILE A 312 27.46 -15.47 46.30
CA ILE A 312 27.85 -16.50 45.35
C ILE A 312 28.81 -17.48 46.05
N PRO A 313 28.38 -18.71 46.37
CA PRO A 313 29.25 -19.67 47.01
C PRO A 313 30.44 -20.01 46.12
N ARG A 314 31.54 -20.45 46.75
CA ARG A 314 32.74 -20.86 46.04
C ARG A 314 32.42 -21.94 45.00
N TYR A 315 32.94 -21.76 43.78
CA TYR A 315 32.76 -22.65 42.62
C TYR A 315 31.32 -22.84 42.14
N ILE A 316 30.39 -22.00 42.61
CA ILE A 316 29.01 -22.02 42.18
C ILE A 316 28.76 -20.90 41.18
N THR A 317 27.90 -21.19 40.21
CA THR A 317 27.35 -20.21 39.27
C THR A 317 25.98 -19.76 39.75
N ARG A 318 25.77 -18.45 39.76
CA ARG A 318 24.44 -17.84 39.92
C ARG A 318 24.02 -17.22 38.60
N THR A 319 22.72 -17.28 38.34
CA THR A 319 22.11 -16.74 37.12
C THR A 319 21.18 -15.61 37.51
N GLY A 320 21.28 -14.49 36.82
CA GLY A 320 20.35 -13.37 36.95
C GLY A 320 20.04 -12.74 35.60
N TYR A 321 19.25 -11.66 35.64
CA TYR A 321 18.74 -11.01 34.44
C TYR A 321 19.12 -9.54 34.40
N VAL A 322 19.32 -9.04 33.18
CA VAL A 322 19.60 -7.62 32.91
C VAL A 322 18.74 -7.19 31.73
N ASP A 323 18.01 -6.09 31.88
CA ASP A 323 17.28 -5.45 30.79
C ASP A 323 18.08 -4.23 30.28
N PRO A 324 18.78 -4.35 29.13
CA PRO A 324 19.55 -3.24 28.57
C PRO A 324 18.66 -2.15 27.94
N GLY A 325 17.34 -2.35 27.90
CA GLY A 325 16.36 -1.46 27.32
C GLY A 325 16.41 -1.42 25.79
N LYS A 326 15.92 -0.31 25.21
CA LYS A 326 15.88 -0.12 23.76
C LYS A 326 17.27 0.21 23.20
N TRP A 327 17.61 -0.38 22.05
CA TRP A 327 18.78 0.01 21.29
C TRP A 327 18.68 1.49 20.81
N PRO A 328 19.81 2.19 20.62
CA PRO A 328 19.81 3.54 20.08
C PRO A 328 19.36 3.59 18.62
N THR A 329 18.69 4.68 18.23
CA THR A 329 18.52 5.00 16.80
C THR A 329 19.76 5.73 16.32
N TYR A 330 20.56 5.11 15.44
CA TYR A 330 21.78 5.71 14.90
C TYR A 330 21.97 5.35 13.42
N GLY A 331 21.82 6.33 12.53
CA GLY A 331 21.99 6.16 11.09
C GLY A 331 21.24 4.96 10.52
N SER A 332 21.93 4.19 9.68
CA SER A 332 21.43 2.96 9.06
C SER A 332 21.70 1.69 9.88
N VAL A 333 22.26 1.79 11.09
CA VAL A 333 22.69 0.62 11.88
C VAL A 333 21.50 -0.23 12.31
N THR A 334 21.55 -1.52 11.95
CA THR A 334 20.53 -2.54 12.32
C THR A 334 21.09 -3.70 13.13
N LYS A 335 22.41 -3.73 13.32
CA LYS A 335 23.10 -4.82 14.02
C LYS A 335 23.87 -4.25 15.20
N TRP A 336 23.57 -4.72 16.40
CA TRP A 336 24.11 -4.18 17.63
C TRP A 336 24.69 -5.27 18.53
N TYR A 337 25.87 -4.99 19.09
CA TYR A 337 26.40 -5.67 20.26
C TYR A 337 25.90 -4.98 21.53
N ILE A 338 25.61 -5.80 22.54
CA ILE A 338 25.41 -5.36 23.92
C ILE A 338 26.63 -5.81 24.72
N ASP A 339 27.55 -4.88 24.97
CA ASP A 339 28.69 -5.16 25.86
C ASP A 339 28.20 -5.02 27.31
N ILE A 340 28.61 -5.93 28.21
CA ILE A 340 28.27 -5.90 29.64
C ILE A 340 29.53 -5.83 30.50
N ASN A 341 29.46 -5.00 31.53
CA ASN A 341 30.47 -4.91 32.59
C ASN A 341 29.82 -5.20 33.94
N ILE A 342 30.34 -6.22 34.63
CA ILE A 342 29.87 -6.61 35.96
C ILE A 342 30.80 -6.03 37.01
N LYS A 343 30.20 -5.31 37.95
CA LYS A 343 30.87 -4.77 39.13
C LYS A 343 30.54 -5.63 40.34
N MET A 344 31.56 -6.29 40.87
CA MET A 344 31.59 -6.89 42.19
C MET A 344 32.00 -5.79 43.18
N ASN A 345 31.23 -5.63 44.26
CA ASN A 345 31.39 -4.59 45.27
C ASN A 345 31.92 -5.16 46.59
#